data_AF-A0A353H087-F1
#
_entry.id   AF-A0A353H087-F1
#
_cell.length_a   1.000
_cell.length_b   1.000
_cell.length_c   1.000
_cell.angle_alpha   90.00
_cell.angle_beta   90.00
_cell.angle_gamma   90.00
#
_symmetry.space_group_name_H-M   'P 1'
#
loop_
_entity.id
_entity.type
_entity.pdbx_description
1 polymer ?
#
loop_
_entity_poly.entity_id
_entity_poly.type
_entity_poly.pdbx_seq_one_letter_code
_entity_poly.pdbx_strand_id
1 'polypeptide(L)'
;GIQGYEREEYTHLGVAAAVSSGRADCGLAIHAAANALDLDFLPLFSERYQLVIPARFADSELLKPLFDLMADAGFRRQVSSMPGYKADRMGEENLIPADKHV
;
A
#
# COMPACT_ATOMS: atom_id res chain seq x y z
N GLY A 1 -28.94 -1.46 -7.23
CA GLY A 1 -27.89 -2.00 -6.35
C GLY A 1 -26.93 -2.83 -7.18
N ILE A 2 -25.69 -2.99 -6.73
CA ILE A 2 -24.71 -3.86 -7.39
C ILE A 2 -25.06 -5.31 -7.03
N GLN A 3 -25.23 -6.19 -8.02
CA GLN A 3 -25.48 -7.61 -7.75
C GLN A 3 -24.25 -8.21 -7.06
N GLY A 4 -24.46 -8.88 -5.92
CA GLY A 4 -23.37 -9.46 -5.14
C GLY A 4 -22.66 -8.47 -4.20
N TYR A 5 -23.19 -7.27 -3.99
CA TYR A 5 -22.63 -6.28 -3.04
C TYR A 5 -22.41 -6.86 -1.63
N GLU A 6 -23.30 -7.74 -1.17
CA GLU A 6 -23.19 -8.42 0.13
C GLU A 6 -22.10 -9.51 0.17
N ARG A 7 -21.39 -9.77 -0.94
CA ARG A 7 -20.31 -10.76 -1.01
C ARG A 7 -18.98 -10.05 -0.81
N GLU A 8 -18.52 -10.04 0.43
CA GLU A 8 -17.27 -9.39 0.81
C GLU A 8 -16.12 -10.39 0.89
N GLU A 9 -14.95 -9.97 0.41
CA GLU A 9 -13.68 -10.66 0.63
C GLU A 9 -12.82 -9.78 1.54
N TYR A 10 -12.28 -10.37 2.61
CA TYR A 10 -11.59 -9.62 3.67
C TYR A 10 -10.13 -9.26 3.33
N THR A 11 -9.64 -9.72 2.18
CA THR A 11 -8.26 -9.48 1.76
C THR A 11 -8.21 -9.20 0.26
N HIS A 12 -7.22 -8.40 -0.17
CA HIS A 12 -7.00 -8.14 -1.59
C HIS A 12 -6.75 -9.42 -2.39
N LEU A 13 -6.08 -10.41 -1.78
CA LEU A 13 -5.84 -11.71 -2.42
C LEU A 13 -7.13 -12.54 -2.52
N GLY A 14 -8.02 -12.46 -1.52
CA GLY A 14 -9.35 -13.07 -1.57
C GLY A 14 -10.20 -12.51 -2.71
N VAL A 15 -10.20 -11.18 -2.88
CA VAL A 15 -10.86 -10.51 -4.03
C VAL A 15 -10.27 -11.03 -5.35
N ALA A 16 -8.95 -11.05 -5.49
CA ALA A 16 -8.29 -11.51 -6.70
C ALA A 16 -8.63 -13.00 -6.98
N ALA A 17 -8.65 -13.86 -5.97
CA ALA A 17 -9.01 -15.26 -6.11
C ALA A 17 -10.48 -15.45 -6.54
N ALA A 18 -11.39 -14.61 -6.02
CA ALA A 18 -12.80 -14.63 -6.41
C ALA A 18 -12.99 -14.27 -7.89
N VAL A 19 -12.24 -13.29 -8.41
CA VAL A 19 -12.27 -12.92 -9.83
C VAL A 19 -11.61 -14.01 -10.69
N SER A 20 -10.42 -14.47 -10.32
CA SER A 20 -9.68 -15.53 -11.04
C SER A 20 -10.47 -16.84 -11.17
N SER A 21 -11.29 -17.17 -10.16
CA SER A 21 -12.14 -18.36 -10.17
C SER A 21 -13.52 -18.16 -10.83
N GLY A 22 -13.84 -16.96 -11.32
CA GLY A 22 -15.13 -16.64 -11.92
C GLY A 22 -16.29 -16.53 -10.92
N ARG A 23 -16.01 -16.45 -9.61
CA ARG A 23 -17.03 -16.19 -8.58
C ARG A 23 -17.51 -14.73 -8.57
N ALA A 24 -16.72 -13.83 -9.15
CA ALA A 24 -17.02 -12.42 -9.34
C ALA A 24 -16.45 -11.95 -10.68
N ASP A 25 -17.08 -10.96 -11.31
CA ASP A 25 -16.59 -10.36 -12.56
C ASP A 25 -15.50 -9.31 -12.30
N CYS A 26 -15.56 -8.62 -11.15
CA CYS A 26 -14.59 -7.62 -10.72
C CYS A 26 -14.61 -7.42 -9.20
N GLY A 27 -13.62 -6.71 -8.65
CA GLY A 27 -13.57 -6.34 -7.24
C GLY A 27 -12.46 -5.33 -6.92
N LEU A 28 -12.54 -4.69 -5.75
CA LEU A 28 -11.55 -3.72 -5.30
C LEU A 28 -10.35 -4.42 -4.65
N ALA A 29 -9.17 -4.22 -5.22
CA ALA A 29 -7.93 -4.77 -4.71
C ALA A 29 -6.73 -3.84 -4.96
N ILE A 30 -5.60 -4.12 -4.32
CA ILE A 30 -4.33 -3.50 -4.71
C ILE A 30 -3.76 -4.19 -5.95
N HIS A 31 -3.00 -3.42 -6.75
CA HIS A 31 -2.39 -3.91 -7.98
C HIS A 31 -1.49 -5.15 -7.75
N ALA A 32 -0.77 -5.21 -6.64
CA ALA A 32 0.07 -6.37 -6.30
C ALA A 32 -0.73 -7.69 -6.21
N ALA A 33 -1.98 -7.65 -5.74
CA ALA A 33 -2.82 -8.84 -5.64
C ALA A 33 -3.34 -9.31 -7.00
N ALA A 34 -3.71 -8.37 -7.88
CA ALA A 34 -4.07 -8.69 -9.27
C ALA A 34 -2.89 -9.31 -10.02
N ASN A 35 -1.69 -8.71 -9.89
CA ASN A 35 -0.46 -9.21 -10.49
C ASN A 35 -0.09 -10.62 -9.99
N ALA A 36 -0.37 -10.94 -8.72
CA ALA A 36 -0.09 -12.26 -8.16
C ALA A 36 -0.92 -13.40 -8.77
N LEU A 37 -2.09 -13.08 -9.35
CA LEU A 37 -3.00 -14.05 -9.99
C LEU A 37 -3.18 -13.80 -11.50
N ASP A 38 -2.27 -13.04 -12.11
CA ASP A 38 -2.25 -12.73 -13.55
C ASP A 38 -3.57 -12.12 -14.06
N LEU A 39 -4.14 -11.21 -13.26
CA LEU A 39 -5.39 -10.50 -13.60
C LEU A 39 -5.12 -9.10 -14.15
N ASP A 40 -5.98 -8.66 -15.05
CA ASP A 40 -6.04 -7.26 -15.47
C ASP A 40 -6.33 -6.33 -14.27
N PHE A 41 -5.68 -5.16 -14.26
CA PHE A 41 -5.86 -4.16 -13.21
C PHE A 41 -6.21 -2.79 -13.79
N LEU A 42 -7.35 -2.25 -13.38
CA LEU A 42 -7.79 -0.90 -13.72
C LEU A 42 -7.53 0.04 -12.52
N PRO A 43 -6.55 0.96 -12.58
CA PRO A 43 -6.25 1.85 -11.46
C PRO A 43 -7.36 2.88 -11.26
N LEU A 44 -7.89 2.98 -10.03
CA LEU A 44 -8.90 3.98 -9.64
C LEU A 44 -8.29 5.17 -8.89
N PHE A 45 -7.46 4.89 -7.90
CA PHE A 45 -6.76 5.89 -7.09
C PHE A 45 -5.44 5.32 -6.57
N SER A 46 -4.57 6.21 -6.07
CA SER A 46 -3.36 5.81 -5.36
C SER A 46 -3.57 6.03 -3.87
N GLU A 47 -3.31 4.99 -3.08
CA GLU A 47 -3.30 5.08 -1.62
C GLU A 47 -1.89 5.40 -1.13
N ARG A 48 -1.77 6.28 -0.13
CA ARG A 48 -0.49 6.65 0.46
C ARG A 48 -0.33 5.97 1.81
N TYR A 49 0.70 5.14 1.92
CA TYR A 49 1.12 4.58 3.21
C TYR A 49 2.11 5.51 3.90
N GLN A 50 1.96 5.65 5.21
CA GLN A 50 2.88 6.39 6.08
C GLN A 50 3.26 5.51 7.25
N LEU A 51 4.53 5.55 7.63
CA LEU A 51 4.97 4.98 8.89
C LEU A 51 4.76 6.03 9.99
N VAL A 52 3.93 5.71 10.99
CA VAL A 52 3.65 6.61 12.11
C VAL A 52 4.48 6.20 13.31
N ILE A 53 5.25 7.14 13.84
CA ILE A 53 6.13 6.94 15.00
C ILE A 53 5.79 8.00 16.05
N PRO A 54 5.69 7.65 17.34
CA PRO A 54 5.57 8.65 18.40
C PRO A 54 6.77 9.62 18.37
N ALA A 55 6.51 10.93 18.34
CA ALA A 55 7.54 11.96 18.15
C ALA A 55 8.74 11.84 19.11
N ARG A 56 8.52 11.40 20.35
CA ARG A 56 9.58 11.14 21.34
C ARG A 56 10.65 10.12 20.90
N PHE A 57 10.35 9.33 19.87
CA PHE A 57 11.25 8.32 19.31
C PHE A 57 11.86 8.72 17.97
N ALA A 58 11.46 9.85 17.38
CA ALA A 58 11.92 10.27 16.05
C ALA A 58 13.45 10.40 16.00
N ASP A 59 14.06 10.98 17.03
CA ASP A 59 15.52 11.17 17.13
C ASP A 59 16.24 9.97 17.77
N SER A 60 15.60 8.80 17.87
CA SER A 60 16.23 7.63 18.47
C SER A 60 17.24 6.99 17.52
N GLU A 61 18.45 6.73 18.01
CA GLU A 61 19.47 5.93 17.30
C GLU A 61 18.97 4.54 16.87
N LEU A 62 17.94 4.01 17.54
CA LEU A 62 17.31 2.74 17.17
C LEU A 62 16.60 2.80 15.81
N LEU A 63 16.08 3.97 15.42
CA LEU A 63 15.35 4.16 14.16
C LEU A 63 16.23 4.70 13.03
N LYS A 64 17.45 5.17 13.35
CA LYS A 64 18.41 5.66 12.36
C LYS A 64 18.60 4.70 11.17
N PRO A 65 18.81 3.37 11.35
CA PRO A 65 18.96 2.47 10.20
C PRO A 65 17.73 2.39 9.30
N LEU A 66 16.53 2.56 9.86
CA LEU A 66 15.28 2.57 9.09
C LEU A 66 15.15 3.84 8.26
N PHE A 67 15.46 5.00 8.82
CA PHE A 67 15.47 6.27 8.08
C PHE A 67 16.53 6.28 6.98
N ASP A 68 17.74 5.79 7.29
CA ASP A 68 18.82 5.62 6.32
C ASP A 68 18.38 4.72 5.14
N LEU A 69 17.70 3.60 5.43
CA LEU A 69 17.16 2.70 4.40
C LEU A 69 16.09 3.38 3.52
N MET A 70 15.19 4.17 4.12
CA MET A 70 14.16 4.90 3.36
C MET A 70 14.75 6.01 2.46
N ALA A 71 15.91 6.54 2.84
CA ALA A 71 16.66 7.51 2.02
C ALA A 71 17.52 6.84 0.93
N ASP A 72 17.82 5.54 1.04
CA ASP A 72 18.69 4.85 0.09
C ASP A 72 18.10 4.79 -1.33
N ALA A 73 18.87 5.28 -2.30
CA ALA A 73 18.44 5.35 -3.69
C ALA A 73 18.30 3.95 -4.33
N GLY A 74 19.09 2.97 -3.88
CA GLY A 74 19.00 1.59 -4.36
C GLY A 74 17.68 0.94 -3.95
N PHE A 75 17.35 1.05 -2.67
CA PHE A 75 16.10 0.56 -2.10
C PHE A 75 14.88 1.25 -2.72
N ARG A 76 14.91 2.58 -2.89
CA ARG A 76 13.81 3.32 -3.56
C ARG A 76 13.56 2.85 -4.99
N ARG A 77 14.63 2.51 -5.74
CA ARG A 77 14.51 1.91 -7.08
C ARG A 77 13.91 0.52 -7.03
N GLN A 78 14.33 -0.32 -6.08
CA GLN A 78 13.75 -1.65 -5.91
C GLN A 78 12.25 -1.57 -5.61
N VAL A 79 11.84 -0.72 -4.67
CA VAL A 79 10.41 -0.52 -4.34
C VAL A 79 9.64 0.04 -5.54
N SER A 80 10.18 1.00 -6.28
CA SER A 80 9.52 1.55 -7.47
C SER A 80 9.42 0.56 -8.63
N SER A 81 10.19 -0.54 -8.61
CA SER A 81 10.09 -1.62 -9.60
C SER A 81 8.99 -2.63 -9.28
N MET A 82 8.42 -2.59 -8.07
CA MET A 82 7.33 -3.48 -7.67
C MET A 82 6.01 -3.01 -8.30
N PRO A 83 5.23 -3.90 -8.95
CA PRO A 83 3.94 -3.54 -9.53
C PRO A 83 3.01 -2.88 -8.50
N GLY A 84 2.53 -1.67 -8.83
CA GLY A 84 1.62 -0.91 -7.97
C GLY A 84 2.27 -0.01 -6.92
N TYR A 85 3.60 -0.06 -6.76
CA TYR A 85 4.30 0.79 -5.79
C TYR A 85 4.91 2.03 -6.45
N LYS A 86 4.95 3.11 -5.67
CA LYS A 86 5.66 4.35 -5.99
C LYS A 86 6.47 4.78 -4.77
N ALA A 87 7.74 5.14 -4.96
CA ALA A 87 8.63 5.61 -3.90
C ALA A 87 9.01 7.10 -4.05
N ASP A 88 8.18 7.88 -4.73
CA ASP A 88 8.37 9.31 -5.00
C ASP A 88 8.52 10.13 -3.71
N ARG A 89 7.75 9.78 -2.68
CA ARG A 89 7.74 10.48 -1.38
C ARG A 89 8.27 9.65 -0.21
N MET A 90 8.97 8.55 -0.51
CA MET A 90 9.59 7.71 0.52
C MET A 90 10.66 8.51 1.29
N GLY A 91 10.72 8.33 2.61
CA GLY A 91 11.64 9.05 3.49
C GLY A 91 11.27 10.51 3.76
N GLU A 92 10.13 11.01 3.28
CA GLU A 92 9.64 12.32 3.69
C GLU A 92 9.03 12.26 5.10
N GLU A 93 9.57 13.06 6.00
CA GLU A 93 9.10 13.18 7.37
C GLU A 93 8.13 14.35 7.52
N ASN A 94 7.04 14.12 8.26
CA ASN A 94 6.08 15.16 8.59
C ASN A 94 5.65 15.01 10.05
N LEU A 95 5.78 16.08 10.83
CA LEU A 95 5.21 16.13 12.17
C LEU A 95 3.69 16.26 12.06
N ILE A 96 2.96 15.35 12.71
CA ILE A 96 1.50 15.39 12.79
C ILE A 96 1.14 16.20 14.05
N PRO A 97 0.52 17.40 13.91
CA PRO A 97 0.05 18.18 15.05
C PRO A 97 -1.00 17.41 15.86
N ALA A 98 -0.98 17.59 17.19
CA ALA A 98 -1.83 16.83 18.12
C ALA A 98 -3.34 17.07 17.94
N ASP A 99 -3.74 18.12 17.22
CA ASP A 99 -5.12 18.50 16.91
C ASP A 99 -5.66 17.89 15.61
N LYS A 100 -4.82 17.19 14.82
CA LYS A 100 -5.27 16.47 13.63
C LYS A 100 -5.60 15.02 13.99
N HIS A 101 -6.89 14.70 14.03
CA HIS A 101 -7.35 13.32 13.92
C HIS A 101 -7.08 12.83 12.49
N VAL A 102 -6.29 11.78 12.36
CA VAL A 102 -6.10 11.00 11.12
C VAL A 102 -7.29 10.06 10.96
#